data_AF-A0A351CHC1-F1
#
_entry.id   AF-A0A351CHC1-F1
#
_cell.length_a   1.000
_cell.length_b   1.000
_cell.length_c   1.000
_cell.angle_alpha   90.00
_cell.angle_beta   90.00
_cell.angle_gamma   90.00
#
_symmetry.space_group_name_H-M   'P 1'
#
loop_
_entity.id
_entity.type
_entity.pdbx_description
1 polymer ?
#
loop_
_entity_poly.entity_id
_entity_poly.type
_entity_poly.pdbx_seq_one_letter_code
_entity_poly.pdbx_strand_id
1 'polypeptide(L)' 'MENRLDDLFLRFQTKGFMPIEIPGLIKDVFNISGNDEYYTLTAVNQEMEDLGWGIEILDDVTYELVISMVQNT' A
#
# COMPACT_ATOMS: atom_id res chain seq x y z
N MET A 1 -11.10 10.73 8.45
CA MET A 1 -9.83 10.21 9.03
C MET A 1 -10.05 8.88 9.74
N GLU A 2 -11.19 8.71 10.41
CA GLU A 2 -11.48 7.60 11.34
C GLU A 2 -11.74 6.21 10.73
N ASN A 3 -11.45 5.93 9.45
CA ASN A 3 -11.29 4.54 9.03
C ASN A 3 -10.53 4.24 7.73
N ARG A 4 -9.61 5.11 7.31
CA ARG A 4 -8.82 4.89 6.07
C ARG A 4 -7.91 3.67 6.16
N LEU A 5 -7.45 3.37 7.37
CA LEU A 5 -6.60 2.21 7.64
C LEU A 5 -7.41 0.91 7.60
N ASP A 6 -8.66 0.92 8.08
CA ASP A 6 -9.61 -0.19 7.93
C ASP A 6 -10.02 -0.37 6.46
N ASP A 7 -10.21 0.72 5.71
CA ASP A 7 -10.49 0.65 4.27
C ASP A 7 -9.32 0.01 3.51
N LEU A 8 -8.09 0.40 3.85
CA LEU A 8 -6.87 -0.19 3.27
C LEU A 8 -6.72 -1.66 3.66
N PHE A 9 -7.00 -1.99 4.92
CA PHE A 9 -7.00 -3.37 5.42
C PHE A 9 -8.00 -4.23 4.65
N LEU A 10 -9.24 -3.76 4.49
CA LEU A 10 -10.29 -4.47 3.76
C LEU A 10 -9.91 -4.67 2.29
N ARG A 11 -9.31 -3.67 1.65
CA ARG A 11 -8.82 -3.79 0.25
C ARG A 11 -7.76 -4.86 0.08
N PHE A 12 -6.80 -4.95 1.00
CA PHE A 12 -5.81 -6.02 0.93
C PHE A 12 -6.43 -7.39 1.21
N GLN A 13 -7.40 -7.47 2.12
CA GLN A 13 -8.13 -8.70 2.36
C GLN A 13 -8.93 -9.15 1.13
N THR A 14 -9.59 -8.24 0.40
CA THR A 14 -10.31 -8.59 -0.84
C THR A 14 -9.38 -8.98 -1.99
N LYS A 15 -8.12 -8.54 -1.96
CA LYS A 15 -7.05 -9.00 -2.88
C LYS A 15 -6.45 -10.35 -2.49
N GLY A 16 -6.86 -10.93 -1.37
CA GLY A 16 -6.48 -12.29 -0.96
C GLY A 16 -5.36 -12.37 0.07
N PHE A 17 -4.86 -11.24 0.58
CA PHE A 17 -3.89 -11.24 1.68
C PHE A 17 -4.53 -11.74 2.97
N MET A 18 -3.78 -12.57 3.71
CA MET A 18 -4.22 -13.04 5.02
C MET A 18 -4.17 -11.90 6.03
N PRO A 19 -5.11 -11.85 7.00
CA PRO A 19 -5.10 -10.81 8.05
C PRO A 19 -3.78 -10.64 8.81
N ILE A 20 -2.98 -11.71 8.91
CA ILE A 20 -1.67 -11.68 9.57
C ILE A 20 -0.58 -11.00 8.73
N GLU A 21 -0.72 -10.97 7.41
CA GLU A 21 0.23 -10.37 6.47
C GLU A 21 0.01 -8.87 6.31
N ILE A 22 -1.26 -8.45 6.37
CA ILE A 22 -1.70 -7.07 6.07
C ILE A 22 -0.96 -6.00 6.89
N PRO A 23 -0.68 -6.17 8.20
CA PRO A 23 0.09 -5.18 8.95
C PRO A 23 1.51 -4.97 8.41
N GLY A 24 2.18 -6.04 7.96
CA GLY A 24 3.50 -5.97 7.33
C GLY A 24 3.42 -5.30 5.97
N LEU A 25 2.44 -5.72 5.17
CA LEU A 25 2.16 -5.14 3.86
C LEU A 25 1.91 -3.62 3.93
N ILE A 26 1.04 -3.16 4.83
CA ILE A 26 0.75 -1.73 5.02
C ILE A 26 2.02 -0.96 5.40
N LYS A 27 2.83 -1.52 6.30
CA LYS A 27 4.09 -0.90 6.74
C LYS A 27 5.05 -0.71 5.55
N ASP A 28 5.23 -1.74 4.74
CA ASP A 28 6.16 -1.68 3.60
C ASP A 28 5.68 -0.68 2.54
N VAL A 29 4.38 -0.70 2.22
CA VAL A 29 3.75 0.27 1.31
C VAL A 29 3.97 1.71 1.80
N PHE A 30 3.82 1.96 3.10
CA PHE A 30 4.02 3.31 3.66
C PHE A 30 5.49 3.72 3.67
N ASN A 31 6.41 2.80 3.95
CA ASN A 31 7.84 3.10 3.89
C ASN A 31 8.30 3.45 2.48
N ILE A 32 7.82 2.71 1.47
CA ILE A 32 8.15 2.99 0.06
C ILE A 32 7.50 4.30 -0.37
N SER A 33 6.21 4.48 -0.11
CA SER A 33 5.45 5.66 -0.55
C SER A 33 5.82 6.95 0.21
N GLY A 34 6.42 6.83 1.40
CA GLY A 34 6.94 7.95 2.18
C GLY A 34 8.36 8.38 1.83
N ASN A 35 9.03 7.66 0.93
CA ASN A 35 10.34 8.04 0.39
C ASN A 35 10.13 8.84 -0.90
N ASP A 36 10.71 10.05 -0.98
CA ASP A 36 10.56 10.99 -2.09
C ASP A 36 10.99 10.40 -3.46
N GLU A 37 11.76 9.31 -3.47
CA GLU A 37 12.20 8.61 -4.68
C GLU A 37 11.06 7.85 -5.41
N TYR A 38 9.98 7.44 -4.71
CA TYR A 38 8.96 6.54 -5.26
C TYR A 38 7.57 7.20 -5.33
N TYR A 39 7.41 8.14 -6.25
CA TYR A 39 6.18 8.94 -6.37
C TYR A 39 5.12 8.40 -7.36
N THR A 40 5.41 7.30 -8.07
CA THR A 40 4.49 6.76 -9.09
C THR A 40 3.97 5.40 -8.68
N LEU A 41 2.72 5.09 -9.02
CA LEU A 41 2.11 3.79 -8.78
C LEU A 41 2.97 2.64 -9.32
N THR A 42 3.50 2.79 -10.55
CA THR A 42 4.36 1.81 -11.18
C THR A 42 5.64 1.57 -10.37
N ALA A 43 6.28 2.63 -9.87
CA ALA A 43 7.48 2.49 -9.07
C ALA A 43 7.21 1.81 -7.74
N VAL A 44 6.12 2.18 -7.04
CA VAL A 44 5.75 1.54 -5.77
C VAL A 44 5.41 0.06 -5.99
N ASN A 45 4.64 -0.28 -7.03
CA ASN A 45 4.35 -1.68 -7.34
C ASN A 45 5.60 -2.50 -7.69
N GLN A 46 6.59 -1.91 -8.37
CA GLN A 46 7.85 -2.59 -8.65
C GLN A 46 8.62 -2.92 -7.35
N GLU A 47 8.74 -1.96 -6.44
CA GLU A 47 9.40 -2.20 -5.15
C GLU A 47 8.64 -3.24 -4.30
N MET A 48 7.32 -3.21 -4.31
CA MET A 48 6.51 -4.23 -3.63
C MET A 48 6.70 -5.63 -4.23
N GLU A 49 6.86 -5.73 -5.55
CA GLU A 49 7.20 -6.98 -6.23
C GLU A 49 8.59 -7.47 -5.82
N ASP A 50 9.59 -6.57 -5.77
CA ASP A 50 10.96 -6.89 -5.36
C ASP A 50 11.05 -7.36 -3.89
N LEU A 51 10.15 -6.87 -3.03
CA LEU A 51 9.96 -7.35 -1.65
C LEU A 51 9.23 -8.71 -1.56
N GLY A 52 8.68 -9.21 -2.67
CA GLY A 52 7.99 -10.49 -2.74
C GLY A 52 6.51 -10.45 -2.39
N TRP A 53 5.89 -9.26 -2.33
CA TRP A 53 4.46 -9.13 -2.03
C TRP A 53 3.56 -9.48 -3.22
N GLY A 54 4.12 -9.48 -4.43
CA GLY A 54 3.43 -9.84 -5.67
C GLY A 54 3.34 -8.67 -6.65
N ILE A 55 2.72 -8.95 -7.79
CA ILE A 55 2.64 -8.04 -8.94
C ILE A 55 1.38 -7.18 -8.82
N GLU A 56 1.50 -5.88 -9.11
CA GLU A 56 0.38 -4.93 -9.23
C GLU A 56 -0.60 -4.97 -8.04
N ILE A 57 -0.07 -5.11 -6.83
CA ILE A 57 -0.88 -5.23 -5.61
C ILE A 57 -1.64 -3.93 -5.31
N LEU A 58 -1.08 -2.77 -5.68
CA LEU A 58 -1.75 -1.48 -5.60
C LEU A 58 -2.42 -1.18 -6.96
N ASP A 59 -3.73 -0.95 -6.93
CA ASP A 59 -4.46 -0.29 -8.02
C ASP A 59 -4.50 1.22 -7.78
N ASP A 60 -4.94 2.00 -8.78
CA ASP A 60 -5.04 3.47 -8.69
C ASP A 60 -5.75 3.92 -7.41
N VAL A 61 -6.86 3.26 -7.06
CA VAL A 61 -7.68 3.66 -5.91
C VAL A 61 -6.98 3.37 -4.58
N THR A 62 -6.32 2.21 -4.49
CA THR A 62 -5.56 1.81 -3.30
C THR A 62 -4.31 2.67 -3.15
N TYR A 63 -3.67 3.02 -4.26
CA TYR A 63 -2.53 3.94 -4.28
C TYR A 63 -2.92 5.35 -3.83
N GLU A 64 -4.00 5.91 -4.38
CA GLU A 64 -4.50 7.21 -3.94
C GLU A 64 -4.84 7.21 -2.44
N LEU A 65 -5.43 6.13 -1.92
CA LEU A 65 -5.69 5.98 -0.50
C LEU A 65 -4.41 6.03 0.34
N VAL A 66 -3.38 5.29 -0.06
CA VAL A 66 -2.06 5.28 0.59
C VAL A 66 -1.43 6.67 0.56
N ILE A 67 -1.31 7.29 -0.62
CA ILE A 67 -0.67 8.60 -0.79
C ILE A 67 -1.38 9.67 0.04
N SER A 68 -2.70 9.63 0.02
CA SER A 68 -3.50 10.59 0.76
C SER A 68 -3.42 10.35 2.29
N MET A 69 -2.94 9.21 2.77
CA MET A 69 -2.57 8.99 4.18
C MET A 69 -1.16 9.50 4.47
N VAL A 70 -0.18 9.21 3.61
CA VAL A 70 1.23 9.64 3.75
C VAL A 70 1.35 11.17 3.75
N GLN A 71 0.76 11.85 2.76
CA GLN A 71 0.87 13.30 2.59
C GLN A 71 0.12 14.14 3.66
N ASN A 72 -0.75 13.52 4.46
CA ASN A 72 -1.50 14.18 5.52
C ASN A 72 -0.92 13.89 6.92
N THR A 73 0.34 13.47 7.00
CA THR A 73 1.07 13.19 8.25
C THR A 73 1.99 14.34 8.62
#